data_AF-A0AAD9HL38-F1
#
_entry.id   AF-A0AAD9HL38-F1
#
_cell.length_a   1.000
_cell.length_b   1.000
_cell.length_c   1.000
_cell.angle_alpha   90.00
_cell.angle_beta   90.00
_cell.angle_gamma   90.00
#
_symmetry.space_group_name_H-M   'P 1'
#
loop_
_entity.id
_entity.type
_entity.pdbx_description
1 polymer ?
#
loop_
_entity_poly.entity_id
_entity_poly.type
_entity_poly.pdbx_seq_one_letter_code
_entity_poly.pdbx_strand_id
1 'polypeptide(L)' 'MDSKLLEVWQAAASTPFNPAVGKDTQFFVAFLLLLIGVGFTGVFALNRSITNILVLGVPASAVIAFGTVYMFCAVGVYV' A
#
# COMPACT_ATOMS: atom_id res chain seq x y z
N MET A 1 18.23 28.55 14.09
CA MET A 1 17.82 27.14 14.16
C MET A 1 17.93 26.73 15.62
N ASP A 2 16.85 26.30 16.24
CA ASP A 2 16.88 25.81 17.62
C ASP A 2 17.85 24.62 17.72
N SER A 3 18.89 24.76 18.53
CA SER A 3 19.98 23.79 18.69
C SER A 3 19.49 22.41 19.13
N LYS A 4 18.36 22.36 19.87
CA LYS A 4 17.77 21.11 20.38
C LYS A 4 17.25 20.17 19.28
N LEU A 5 16.71 20.71 18.17
CA LEU A 5 16.24 19.87 17.06
C LEU A 5 17.41 19.22 16.31
N LEU A 6 18.53 19.93 16.21
CA LEU A 6 19.74 19.43 15.57
C LEU A 6 20.35 18.28 16.39
N GLU A 7 20.42 18.42 17.71
CA GLU A 7 20.89 17.36 18.62
C GLU A 7 20.02 16.09 18.50
N VAL A 8 18.69 16.24 18.45
CA VAL A 8 17.76 15.12 18.25
C VAL A 8 17.97 14.46 16.88
N TRP A 9 18.15 15.25 15.81
CA TRP A 9 18.42 14.73 14.47
C TRP A 9 19.74 13.92 14.43
N GLN A 10 20.80 14.44 15.06
CA GLN A 10 22.09 13.74 15.15
C GLN A 10 21.99 12.44 15.96
N ALA A 11 21.24 12.44 17.07
CA ALA A 11 21.01 11.23 17.87
C ALA A 11 20.24 10.15 17.09
N ALA A 12 19.25 10.56 16.28
CA ALA A 12 18.42 9.66 15.48
C ALA A 12 19.16 9.03 14.29
N ALA A 13 20.37 9.48 13.94
CA ALA A 13 21.17 8.89 12.85
C ALA A 13 21.49 7.39 13.07
N SER A 14 21.47 6.94 14.34
CA SER A 14 21.66 5.53 14.72
C SER A 14 20.43 4.64 14.46
N THR A 15 19.26 5.23 14.23
CA THR A 15 17.98 4.54 14.00
C THR A 15 17.34 5.07 12.71
N PRO A 16 17.87 4.70 11.53
CA PRO A 16 17.33 5.19 10.27
C PRO A 16 15.89 4.70 10.04
N PHE A 17 15.12 5.49 9.31
CA PHE A 17 13.78 5.10 8.87
C PHE A 17 13.85 3.86 7.99
N ASN A 18 13.10 2.83 8.36
CA ASN A 18 12.97 1.61 7.57
C ASN A 18 11.53 1.53 7.02
N PRO A 19 11.31 1.69 5.70
CA PRO A 19 9.98 1.65 5.13
C PRO A 19 9.39 0.23 5.23
N ALA A 20 8.09 0.13 5.46
CA ALA A 20 7.39 -1.15 5.44
C ALA A 20 7.46 -1.85 4.07
N VAL A 21 7.51 -1.08 2.98
CA VAL A 21 7.71 -1.58 1.61
C VAL A 21 8.86 -0.81 0.97
N GLY A 22 9.93 -1.52 0.62
CA GLY A 22 11.10 -0.92 -0.02
C GLY A 22 10.78 -0.37 -1.41
N LYS A 23 11.40 0.76 -1.77
CA LYS A 23 11.18 1.47 -3.05
C LYS A 23 11.28 0.54 -4.26
N ASP A 24 12.30 -0.30 -4.30
CA ASP A 24 12.58 -1.21 -5.43
C ASP A 24 11.53 -2.31 -5.58
N THR A 25 10.73 -2.56 -4.54
CA THR A 25 9.67 -3.58 -4.52
C THR A 25 8.27 -3.00 -4.68
N GLN A 26 8.11 -1.67 -4.67
CA GLN A 26 6.79 -1.03 -4.71
C GLN A 26 5.97 -1.43 -5.93
N PHE A 27 6.59 -1.51 -7.11
CA PHE A 27 5.91 -1.95 -8.33
C PHE A 27 5.39 -3.38 -8.21
N PHE A 28 6.22 -4.30 -7.73
CA PHE A 28 5.85 -5.70 -7.61
C PHE A 28 4.72 -5.91 -6.60
N VAL A 29 4.83 -5.28 -5.43
CA VAL A 29 3.79 -5.32 -4.39
C VAL A 29 2.48 -4.71 -4.91
N ALA A 30 2.54 -3.54 -5.55
CA ALA A 30 1.38 -2.88 -6.15
C ALA A 30 0.69 -3.78 -7.19
N PHE A 31 1.48 -4.34 -8.11
CA PHE A 31 0.98 -5.20 -9.17
C PHE A 31 0.25 -6.44 -8.61
N LEU A 32 0.84 -7.10 -7.61
CA LEU A 32 0.20 -8.26 -6.97
C LEU A 32 -1.11 -7.88 -6.25
N LEU A 33 -1.11 -6.79 -5.49
CA LEU A 33 -2.31 -6.32 -4.79
C LEU A 33 -3.44 -5.97 -5.79
N LEU A 34 -3.11 -5.30 -6.88
CA LEU A 34 -4.07 -4.96 -7.94
C LEU A 34 -4.57 -6.20 -8.68
N LEU A 35 -3.69 -7.15 -9.00
CA LEU A 35 -4.08 -8.40 -9.65
C LEU A 35 -5.07 -9.20 -8.78
N ILE A 36 -4.76 -9.35 -7.48
CA ILE A 36 -5.63 -10.02 -6.51
C ILE A 36 -6.96 -9.26 -6.39
N GLY A 37 -6.90 -7.93 -6.30
CA GLY A 37 -8.08 -7.08 -6.22
C GLY A 37 -9.01 -7.22 -7.42
N VAL A 38 -8.48 -7.11 -8.63
CA VAL A 38 -9.25 -7.32 -9.87
C VAL A 38 -9.81 -8.74 -9.93
N GLY A 39 -9.03 -9.74 -9.50
CA GLY A 39 -9.49 -11.13 -9.40
C GLY A 39 -10.70 -11.27 -8.47
N PHE A 40 -10.61 -10.73 -7.24
CA PHE A 40 -11.71 -10.79 -6.27
C PHE A 40 -12.93 -10.00 -6.73
N THR A 41 -12.73 -8.82 -7.33
CA THR A 41 -13.81 -8.04 -7.95
C THR A 41 -14.49 -8.84 -9.06
N GLY A 42 -13.73 -9.55 -9.90
CA GLY A 42 -14.26 -10.44 -10.93
C GLY A 42 -15.12 -11.56 -10.35
N VAL A 43 -14.62 -12.28 -9.34
CA VAL A 43 -15.37 -13.36 -8.66
C VAL A 43 -16.64 -12.82 -8.00
N PHE A 44 -16.56 -11.69 -7.30
CA PHE A 44 -17.71 -11.00 -6.73
C PHE A 44 -18.74 -10.61 -7.80
N ALA A 45 -18.28 -10.07 -8.93
CA ALA A 45 -19.16 -9.65 -10.02
C ALA A 45 -19.94 -10.81 -10.64
N LEU A 46 -19.34 -12.02 -10.68
CA LEU A 46 -19.95 -13.24 -11.20
C LEU A 46 -20.93 -13.90 -10.21
N ASN A 47 -20.79 -13.66 -8.91
CA ASN A 47 -21.67 -14.21 -7.87
C ASN A 47 -21.98 -13.15 -6.80
N ARG A 48 -23.06 -12.38 -7.00
CA ARG A 48 -23.42 -11.25 -6.13
C ARG A 48 -24.37 -11.70 -5.03
N SER A 49 -23.97 -11.49 -3.78
CA SER A 49 -24.81 -11.68 -2.60
C SER A 49 -24.31 -10.77 -1.47
N ILE A 50 -25.16 -10.53 -0.45
CA ILE A 50 -24.77 -9.73 0.73
C ILE A 50 -23.56 -10.37 1.43
N THR A 51 -23.53 -11.70 1.51
CA THR A 51 -22.39 -12.45 2.07
C THR A 51 -21.12 -12.19 1.26
N ASN A 52 -21.20 -12.20 -0.07
CA ASN A 52 -20.05 -11.97 -0.94
C ASN A 52 -19.56 -10.51 -0.91
N ILE A 53 -20.39 -9.55 -0.47
CA ILE A 53 -19.89 -8.19 -0.19
C ILE A 53 -18.85 -8.25 0.92
N LEU A 54 -19.15 -8.94 2.03
CA LEU A 54 -18.23 -9.00 3.18
C LEU A 54 -17.00 -9.86 2.89
N VAL A 55 -17.19 -11.00 2.21
CA VAL A 55 -16.11 -11.97 1.98
C VAL A 55 -15.24 -11.60 0.78
N LEU A 56 -15.79 -10.95 -0.25
CA LEU A 56 -15.05 -10.62 -1.48
C LEU A 56 -14.98 -9.13 -1.75
N GLY A 57 -16.11 -8.41 -1.66
CA GLY A 57 -16.18 -6.98 -1.96
C GLY A 57 -15.30 -6.10 -1.06
N VAL A 58 -15.38 -6.28 0.25
CA VAL A 58 -14.57 -5.52 1.22
C VAL A 58 -13.08 -5.83 1.06
N PRO A 59 -12.63 -7.11 1.02
CA PRO A 59 -11.23 -7.42 0.74
C PRO A 59 -10.73 -6.90 -0.61
N ALA A 60 -11.52 -7.05 -1.68
CA ALA A 60 -11.18 -6.53 -3.02
C ALA A 60 -10.95 -5.02 -2.98
N SER A 61 -11.82 -4.29 -2.30
CA SER A 61 -11.73 -2.82 -2.17
C SER A 61 -10.45 -2.42 -1.44
N ALA A 62 -10.12 -3.11 -0.34
CA ALA A 62 -8.90 -2.84 0.42
C ALA A 62 -7.65 -3.06 -0.44
N VAL A 63 -7.50 -4.22 -1.06
CA VAL A 63 -6.29 -4.52 -1.86
C VAL A 63 -6.16 -3.62 -3.09
N ILE A 64 -7.27 -3.22 -3.73
CA ILE A 64 -7.24 -2.24 -4.83
C ILE A 64 -6.76 -0.88 -4.31
N ALA A 65 -7.28 -0.42 -3.17
CA ALA A 65 -6.89 0.87 -2.60
C ALA A 65 -5.39 0.92 -2.28
N PHE A 66 -4.88 -0.05 -1.51
CA PHE A 66 -3.45 -0.12 -1.17
C PHE A 66 -2.57 -0.37 -2.41
N GLY A 67 -3.00 -1.25 -3.32
CA GLY A 67 -2.30 -1.52 -4.57
C GLY A 67 -2.16 -0.26 -5.43
N THR A 68 -3.20 0.57 -5.50
CA THR A 68 -3.18 1.83 -6.26
C THR A 68 -2.18 2.83 -5.66
N VAL A 69 -2.17 2.98 -4.33
CA VAL A 69 -1.23 3.88 -3.65
C VAL A 69 0.22 3.44 -3.90
N TYR A 70 0.52 2.14 -3.75
CA TYR A 70 1.87 1.64 -4.07
C TYR A 70 2.21 1.77 -5.55
N MET A 71 1.23 1.66 -6.46
CA MET A 71 1.46 1.85 -7.88
C MET A 71 1.83 3.30 -8.21
N PHE A 72 1.17 4.27 -7.59
CA PHE A 72 1.51 5.69 -7.73
C PHE A 72 2.95 5.95 -7.25
N CYS A 73 3.29 5.45 -6.07
CA CYS A 73 4.66 5.55 -5.54
C CYS A 73 5.69 4.88 -6.46
N ALA A 74 5.35 3.73 -7.05
CA ALA A 74 6.22 2.99 -7.97
C ALA A 74 6.52 3.76 -9.26
N VAL A 75 5.59 4.59 -9.75
CA VAL A 75 5.80 5.46 -10.93
C VAL A 75 6.34 6.85 -10.57
N GLY A 76 6.66 7.09 -9.30
CA GLY A 76 7.28 8.33 -8.83
C GLY A 76 6.29 9.41 -8.40
N VAL A 77 4.99 9.12 -8.33
CA VAL A 77 3.98 10.01 -7.75
C VAL A 77 3.85 9.67 -6.27
N TYR A 78 4.69 10.32 -5.45
CA TYR A 78 4.68 10.15 -4.01
C TYR A 78 3.54 10.95 -3.37
N VAL A 79 2.82 10.33 -2.44
CA VAL A 79 1.77 10.93 -1.61
C VAL A 79 2.30 11.13 -0.20
#